data_AF-A0A8S9Z632-F1
#
_entry.id   AF-A0A8S9Z632-F1
#
_cell.length_a   1.000
_cell.length_b   1.000
_cell.length_c   1.000
_cell.angle_alpha   90.00
_cell.angle_beta   90.00
_cell.angle_gamma   90.00
#
_symmetry.space_group_name_H-M   'P 1'
#
loop_
_entity.id
_entity.type
_entity.pdbx_description
1 polymer ?
#
loop_
_entity_poly.entity_id
_entity_poly.type
_entity_poly.pdbx_seq_one_letter_code
_entity_poly.pdbx_strand_id
1 'polypeptide(L)'
;MNNSSQTVLTSSSNVTAVYNVHIAEVWSSLVVQTAVCVIGTVLNTLNVIVFQHRRFDATPYLYMTALAVTDTGSLLVHMPYGLARCDRRISFCATQSFNYLRLQLSYYMTYVSFELGNMFEAMSAWITLLICIERLVTMRWPHVGKVNFSRRQGKRQLTLTITLAILFHIPLFFVLEIKQKEITTNLNETRRYHVTVLTPFGNSTYYYAYTWIRFLLVQCIPLILLCIVNVLLLIVIWSSYSNQKTYELKRNREEAKRSKALLSVMKEHRIEIERKSVMGTQVNDDSQVDGIDKLRGSETSQTDVQKANRKWRSNNKKRTKSLRPTRKSMTRLDRVQQANHKLTVLLVVVSFSFLFGQIPQAVAYAHIIKLFIPTNCPECYVYASLYQHLSHLLCLITSTTNFFLYITLNKHFRDRLNELCCHI
;
A
#
# COMPACT_ATOMS: atom_id res chain seq x y z
N MET A 1 41.13 -0.12 47.57
CA MET A 1 40.32 1.12 47.57
C MET A 1 39.86 1.59 46.16
N ASN A 2 40.13 0.86 45.05
CA ASN A 2 39.68 1.27 43.71
C ASN A 2 38.33 0.69 43.24
N ASN A 3 37.79 -0.36 43.88
CA ASN A 3 36.53 -0.99 43.42
C ASN A 3 35.29 -0.19 43.77
N SER A 4 35.30 0.60 44.85
CA SER A 4 34.18 1.44 45.30
C SER A 4 33.97 2.66 44.40
N SER A 5 35.03 3.28 43.91
CA SER A 5 34.93 4.43 43.00
C SER A 5 34.46 4.02 41.60
N GLN A 6 34.92 2.86 41.09
CA GLN A 6 34.43 2.31 39.81
C GLN A 6 32.96 1.89 39.87
N THR A 7 32.48 1.29 40.96
CA THR A 7 31.06 0.91 41.12
C THR A 7 30.14 2.13 41.27
N VAL A 8 30.60 3.23 41.87
CA VAL A 8 29.85 4.49 41.95
C VAL A 8 29.81 5.22 40.60
N LEU A 9 30.90 5.20 39.84
CA LEU A 9 30.95 5.76 38.48
C LEU A 9 30.10 4.95 37.49
N THR A 10 30.11 3.62 37.54
CA THR A 10 29.26 2.79 36.67
C THR A 10 27.78 2.88 37.04
N SER A 11 27.44 2.95 38.34
CA SER A 11 26.04 3.14 38.74
C SER A 11 25.50 4.53 38.36
N SER A 12 26.30 5.60 38.48
CA SER A 12 25.88 6.95 38.06
C SER A 12 25.79 7.11 36.54
N SER A 13 26.69 6.49 35.77
CA SER A 13 26.60 6.46 34.30
C SER A 13 25.38 5.68 33.82
N ASN A 14 25.08 4.53 34.45
CA ASN A 14 23.93 3.71 34.09
C ASN A 14 22.61 4.41 34.43
N VAL A 15 22.50 5.05 35.59
CA VAL A 15 21.33 5.85 35.97
C VAL A 15 21.08 6.99 34.98
N THR A 16 22.14 7.64 34.51
CA THR A 16 22.05 8.73 33.52
C THR A 16 21.61 8.19 32.14
N ALA A 17 22.13 7.04 31.72
CA ALA A 17 21.73 6.40 30.46
C ALA A 17 20.25 5.97 30.49
N VAL A 18 19.82 5.27 31.54
CA VAL A 18 18.43 4.86 31.74
C VAL A 18 17.49 6.06 31.74
N TYR A 19 17.89 7.16 32.39
CA TYR A 19 17.14 8.41 32.39
C TYR A 19 16.98 9.00 30.99
N ASN A 20 18.06 9.09 30.21
CA ASN A 20 18.02 9.65 28.86
C ASN A 20 17.09 8.84 27.93
N VAL A 21 17.11 7.51 28.06
CA VAL A 21 16.23 6.61 27.27
C VAL A 21 14.76 6.85 27.64
N HIS A 22 14.43 6.92 28.92
CA HIS A 22 13.07 7.21 29.37
C HIS A 22 12.59 8.58 28.87
N ILE A 23 13.43 9.61 28.95
CA ILE A 23 13.06 10.95 28.47
C ILE A 23 12.86 10.97 26.96
N ALA A 24 13.68 10.22 26.21
CA ALA A 24 13.52 10.08 24.76
C ALA A 24 12.19 9.39 24.41
N GLU A 25 11.80 8.34 25.15
CA GLU A 25 10.49 7.70 25.01
C GLU A 25 9.35 8.71 25.25
N VAL A 26 9.43 9.50 26.31
CA VAL A 26 8.41 10.50 26.66
C VAL A 26 8.28 11.58 25.60
N TRP A 27 9.39 12.17 25.13
CA TRP A 27 9.36 13.19 24.07
C TRP A 27 8.88 12.62 22.74
N SER A 28 9.31 11.41 22.40
CA SER A 28 8.84 10.70 21.21
C SER A 28 7.33 10.45 21.28
N SER A 29 6.82 10.01 22.43
CA SER A 29 5.38 9.82 22.66
C SER A 29 4.60 11.15 22.59
N LEU A 30 5.11 12.20 23.23
CA LEU A 30 4.40 13.47 23.37
C LEU A 30 4.34 14.26 22.05
N VAL A 31 5.45 14.31 21.30
CA VAL A 31 5.58 15.14 20.11
C VAL A 31 5.42 14.31 18.85
N VAL A 32 6.26 13.30 18.66
CA VAL A 32 6.35 12.55 17.40
C VAL A 32 5.09 11.71 17.17
N GLN A 33 4.71 10.89 18.14
CA GLN A 33 3.51 10.05 18.02
C GLN A 33 2.25 10.90 17.88
N THR A 34 2.08 11.96 18.67
CA THR A 34 0.91 12.85 18.56
C THR A 34 0.82 13.47 17.17
N ALA A 35 1.95 13.97 16.61
CA ALA A 35 1.98 14.53 15.27
C ALA A 35 1.62 13.49 14.19
N VAL A 36 2.17 12.27 14.30
CA VAL A 36 1.82 11.16 13.40
C VAL A 36 0.33 10.83 13.49
N CYS A 37 -0.26 10.76 14.70
CA CYS A 37 -1.68 10.51 14.88
C CYS A 37 -2.56 11.60 14.26
N VAL A 38 -2.22 12.88 14.44
CA VAL A 38 -2.94 14.02 13.84
C VAL A 38 -2.91 13.93 12.32
N ILE A 39 -1.71 13.86 11.74
CA ILE A 39 -1.51 13.82 10.28
C ILE A 39 -2.19 12.57 9.72
N GLY A 40 -1.94 11.41 10.33
CA GLY A 40 -2.52 10.14 9.91
C GLY A 40 -4.04 10.14 9.93
N THR A 41 -4.66 10.75 10.94
CA THR A 41 -6.13 10.86 11.04
C THR A 41 -6.68 11.66 9.86
N VAL A 42 -6.07 12.80 9.54
CA VAL A 42 -6.47 13.62 8.39
C VAL A 42 -6.30 12.85 7.08
N LEU A 43 -5.13 12.24 6.87
CA LEU A 43 -4.82 11.52 5.63
C LEU A 43 -5.71 10.28 5.42
N ASN A 44 -5.99 9.51 6.48
CA ASN A 44 -6.89 8.36 6.38
C ASN A 44 -8.36 8.77 6.26
N THR A 45 -8.76 9.90 6.84
CA THR A 45 -10.10 10.47 6.57
C THR A 45 -10.26 10.84 5.11
N LEU A 46 -9.24 11.47 4.49
CA LEU A 46 -9.24 11.73 3.05
C LEU A 46 -9.32 10.45 2.22
N ASN A 47 -8.62 9.37 2.62
CA ASN A 47 -8.75 8.06 1.97
C ASN A 47 -10.20 7.58 1.96
N VAL A 48 -10.90 7.66 3.11
CA VAL A 48 -12.30 7.26 3.23
C VAL A 48 -13.18 8.10 2.29
N ILE A 49 -13.03 9.42 2.30
CA ILE A 49 -13.81 10.33 1.45
C ILE A 49 -13.61 10.02 -0.04
N VAL A 50 -12.36 9.81 -0.48
CA VAL A 50 -12.07 9.52 -1.89
C VAL A 50 -12.66 8.17 -2.31
N PHE A 51 -12.54 7.12 -1.48
CA PHE A 51 -13.04 5.78 -1.82
C PHE A 51 -14.56 5.64 -1.77
N GLN A 52 -15.29 6.56 -1.13
CA GLN A 52 -16.76 6.58 -1.17
C GLN A 52 -17.32 6.91 -2.56
N HIS A 53 -16.51 7.45 -3.47
CA HIS A 53 -16.98 7.80 -4.81
C HIS A 53 -17.34 6.57 -5.65
N ARG A 54 -18.41 6.65 -6.46
CA ARG A 54 -18.92 5.59 -7.37
C ARG A 54 -17.89 4.96 -8.33
N ARG A 55 -16.74 5.60 -8.55
CA ARG A 55 -15.64 5.01 -9.35
C ARG A 55 -14.97 3.83 -8.64
N PHE A 56 -15.17 3.66 -7.33
CA PHE A 56 -14.53 2.64 -6.48
C PHE A 56 -15.51 1.51 -6.07
N ASP A 57 -16.33 1.04 -7.01
CA ASP A 57 -17.34 -0.01 -6.78
C ASP A 57 -16.77 -1.44 -6.70
N ALA A 58 -15.50 -1.67 -7.02
CA ALA A 58 -14.88 -2.99 -6.89
C ALA A 58 -14.70 -3.40 -5.42
N THR A 59 -14.92 -4.68 -5.10
CA THR A 59 -14.84 -5.24 -3.73
C THR A 59 -13.59 -4.82 -2.95
N PRO A 60 -12.39 -4.71 -3.54
CA PRO A 60 -11.20 -4.44 -2.73
C PRO A 60 -11.07 -2.98 -2.32
N TYR A 61 -11.77 -2.06 -3.00
CA TYR A 61 -11.94 -0.70 -2.51
C TYR A 61 -12.87 -0.62 -1.31
N LEU A 62 -13.86 -1.52 -1.19
CA LEU A 62 -14.65 -1.65 0.04
C LEU A 62 -13.74 -2.01 1.23
N TYR A 63 -12.84 -2.99 1.04
CA TYR A 63 -11.89 -3.38 2.08
C TYR A 63 -10.86 -2.30 2.39
N MET A 64 -10.31 -1.62 1.38
CA MET A 64 -9.41 -0.48 1.59
C MET A 64 -10.09 0.69 2.31
N THR A 65 -11.39 0.92 2.05
CA THR A 65 -12.16 1.92 2.80
C THR A 65 -12.28 1.51 4.26
N ALA A 66 -12.60 0.24 4.53
CA ALA A 66 -12.70 -0.27 5.89
C ALA A 66 -11.35 -0.22 6.62
N LEU A 67 -10.25 -0.55 5.93
CA LEU A 67 -8.89 -0.42 6.45
C LEU A 67 -8.57 1.04 6.83
N ALA A 68 -8.92 2.01 5.97
CA ALA A 68 -8.73 3.42 6.29
C ALA A 68 -9.58 3.88 7.48
N VAL A 69 -10.80 3.33 7.65
CA VAL A 69 -11.64 3.59 8.83
C VAL A 69 -11.00 3.01 10.10
N THR A 70 -10.50 1.77 10.05
CA THR A 70 -9.85 1.14 11.22
C THR A 70 -8.53 1.82 11.57
N ASP A 71 -7.75 2.23 10.58
CA ASP A 71 -6.52 3.00 10.79
C ASP A 71 -6.82 4.38 11.41
N THR A 72 -7.88 5.07 10.94
CA THR A 72 -8.35 6.33 11.55
C THR A 72 -8.74 6.11 13.02
N GLY A 73 -9.46 5.03 13.32
CA GLY A 73 -9.82 4.64 14.68
C GLY A 73 -8.61 4.39 15.57
N SER A 74 -7.64 3.60 15.10
CA SER A 74 -6.37 3.35 15.79
C SER A 74 -5.63 4.64 16.14
N LEU A 75 -5.51 5.56 15.16
CA LEU A 75 -4.78 6.81 15.32
C LEU A 75 -5.46 7.74 16.33
N LEU A 76 -6.79 7.86 16.27
CA LEU A 76 -7.58 8.64 17.24
C LEU A 76 -7.46 8.08 18.66
N VAL A 77 -7.53 6.76 18.80
CA VAL A 77 -7.42 6.11 20.11
C VAL A 77 -6.05 6.32 20.76
N HIS A 78 -4.99 6.27 19.96
CA HIS A 78 -3.62 6.45 20.45
C HIS A 78 -3.16 7.91 20.53
N MET A 79 -3.92 8.85 19.98
CA MET A 79 -3.58 10.28 19.97
C MET A 79 -3.27 10.86 21.37
N PRO A 80 -4.05 10.59 22.45
CA PRO A 80 -3.77 11.13 23.78
C PRO A 80 -2.65 10.38 24.54
N TYR A 81 -2.02 9.35 23.96
CA TYR A 81 -1.00 8.52 24.63
C TYR A 81 0.21 9.32 25.11
N GLY A 82 0.69 10.24 24.28
CA GLY A 82 1.80 11.11 24.63
C GLY A 82 1.55 11.97 25.86
N LEU A 83 0.33 12.52 25.98
CA LEU A 83 -0.08 13.30 27.16
C LEU A 83 -0.17 12.41 28.41
N ALA A 84 -0.70 11.19 28.28
CA ALA A 84 -0.80 10.27 29.41
C ALA A 84 0.59 9.84 29.94
N ARG A 85 1.59 9.73 29.06
CA ARG A 85 2.98 9.41 29.40
C ARG A 85 3.84 10.61 29.78
N CYS A 86 3.29 11.82 29.83
CA CYS A 86 4.10 13.00 30.13
C CYS A 86 4.70 12.96 31.54
N ASP A 87 6.00 13.23 31.67
CA ASP A 87 6.75 13.24 32.92
C ASP A 87 6.59 14.59 33.66
N ARG A 88 6.49 14.59 34.99
CA ARG A 88 6.43 15.81 35.83
C ARG A 88 7.71 16.65 35.78
N ARG A 89 8.83 16.13 35.28
CA ARG A 89 10.05 16.89 35.02
C ARG A 89 9.87 17.91 33.88
N ILE A 90 8.86 17.73 33.03
CA ILE A 90 8.45 18.71 32.03
C ILE A 90 7.55 19.74 32.74
N SER A 91 7.92 21.01 32.70
CA SER A 91 7.25 22.11 33.43
C SER A 91 5.74 22.15 33.20
N PHE A 92 5.30 21.98 31.95
CA PHE A 92 3.89 21.90 31.57
C PHE A 92 3.13 20.78 32.32
N CYS A 93 3.75 19.62 32.49
CA CYS A 93 3.14 18.42 33.06
C CYS A 93 3.22 18.35 34.60
N ALA A 94 3.85 19.35 35.22
CA ALA A 94 3.86 19.59 36.65
C ALA A 94 2.71 20.51 37.11
N THR A 95 2.03 21.21 36.18
CA THR A 95 0.99 22.17 36.53
C THR A 95 -0.23 21.52 37.17
N GLN A 96 -0.94 22.28 38.02
CA GLN A 96 -2.13 21.79 38.73
C GLN A 96 -3.26 21.40 37.77
N SER A 97 -3.48 22.19 36.71
CA SER A 97 -4.46 21.89 35.67
C SER A 97 -4.16 20.56 34.97
N PHE A 98 -2.87 20.27 34.72
CA PHE A 98 -2.46 19.02 34.11
C PHE A 98 -2.65 17.81 35.04
N ASN A 99 -2.56 17.98 36.37
CA ASN A 99 -2.85 16.89 37.30
C ASN A 99 -4.31 16.40 37.20
N TYR A 100 -5.27 17.32 37.00
CA TYR A 100 -6.67 16.93 36.73
C TYR A 100 -6.79 16.20 35.38
N LEU A 101 -6.18 16.73 34.32
CA LEU A 101 -6.17 16.09 33.01
C LEU A 101 -5.52 14.71 33.04
N ARG A 102 -4.41 14.54 33.76
CA ARG A 102 -3.69 13.27 33.92
C ARG A 102 -4.59 12.18 34.53
N LEU A 103 -5.45 12.55 35.48
CA LEU A 103 -6.42 11.61 36.03
C LEU A 103 -7.41 11.15 34.94
N GLN A 104 -7.99 12.08 34.19
CA GLN A 104 -8.91 11.76 33.08
C GLN A 104 -8.25 10.90 32.01
N LEU A 105 -7.00 11.23 31.65
CA LEU A 105 -6.19 10.44 30.72
C LEU A 105 -5.94 9.03 31.24
N SER A 106 -5.73 8.82 32.55
CA SER A 106 -5.58 7.48 33.14
C SER A 106 -6.86 6.64 32.98
N TYR A 107 -8.04 7.23 33.21
CA TYR A 107 -9.32 6.57 32.97
C TYR A 107 -9.50 6.21 31.50
N TYR A 108 -9.25 7.16 30.59
CA TYR A 108 -9.30 6.93 29.16
C TYR A 108 -8.34 5.81 28.73
N MET A 109 -7.08 5.85 29.17
CA MET A 109 -6.07 4.85 28.81
C MET A 109 -6.46 3.45 29.27
N THR A 110 -7.00 3.34 30.48
CA THR A 110 -7.32 2.06 31.11
C THR A 110 -8.57 1.42 30.52
N TYR A 111 -9.66 2.17 30.35
CA TYR A 111 -10.97 1.61 29.98
C TYR A 111 -11.33 1.77 28.51
N VAL A 112 -10.70 2.71 27.79
CA VAL A 112 -11.02 3.00 26.39
C VAL A 112 -9.84 2.64 25.49
N SER A 113 -8.68 3.25 25.73
CA SER A 113 -7.55 3.12 24.80
C SER A 113 -6.98 1.71 24.74
N PHE A 114 -6.82 1.08 25.91
CA PHE A 114 -6.25 -0.27 25.99
C PHE A 114 -7.06 -1.25 25.14
N GLU A 115 -8.38 -1.24 25.24
CA GLU A 115 -9.22 -2.20 24.55
C GLU A 115 -9.47 -1.82 23.07
N LEU A 116 -9.92 -0.59 22.81
CA LEU A 116 -10.18 -0.16 21.44
C LEU A 116 -8.93 -0.24 20.56
N GLY A 117 -7.74 0.05 21.12
CA GLY A 117 -6.47 -0.09 20.41
C GLY A 117 -6.24 -1.51 19.89
N ASN A 118 -6.46 -2.51 20.75
CA ASN A 118 -6.33 -3.92 20.39
C ASN A 118 -7.40 -4.37 19.37
N MET A 119 -8.63 -3.88 19.50
CA MET A 119 -9.70 -4.14 18.55
C MET A 119 -9.34 -3.63 17.14
N PHE A 120 -8.90 -2.36 17.04
CA PHE A 120 -8.55 -1.78 15.75
C PHE A 120 -7.32 -2.44 15.12
N GLU A 121 -6.32 -2.82 15.90
CA GLU A 121 -5.16 -3.58 15.44
C GLU A 121 -5.58 -4.92 14.81
N ALA A 122 -6.44 -5.67 15.51
CA ALA A 122 -6.94 -6.95 15.02
C ALA A 122 -7.79 -6.78 13.75
N MET A 123 -8.65 -5.77 13.70
CA MET A 123 -9.44 -5.48 12.50
C MET A 123 -8.53 -5.14 11.31
N SER A 124 -7.54 -4.25 11.47
CA SER A 124 -6.61 -3.89 10.39
C SER A 124 -5.81 -5.11 9.89
N ALA A 125 -5.35 -6.00 10.79
CA ALA A 125 -4.64 -7.22 10.40
C ALA A 125 -5.51 -8.19 9.57
N TRP A 126 -6.71 -8.51 10.04
CA TRP A 126 -7.61 -9.43 9.35
C TRP A 126 -8.19 -8.84 8.06
N ILE A 127 -8.49 -7.54 8.01
CA ILE A 127 -8.91 -6.85 6.79
C ILE A 127 -7.79 -6.87 5.75
N THR A 128 -6.54 -6.60 6.15
CA THR A 128 -5.39 -6.65 5.23
C THR A 128 -5.19 -8.06 4.66
N LEU A 129 -5.35 -9.10 5.50
CA LEU A 129 -5.32 -10.47 5.02
C LEU A 129 -6.47 -10.78 4.04
N LEU A 130 -7.69 -10.31 4.34
CA LEU A 130 -8.85 -10.46 3.45
C LEU A 130 -8.64 -9.80 2.09
N ILE A 131 -8.00 -8.62 2.05
CA ILE A 131 -7.57 -7.95 0.81
C ILE A 131 -6.62 -8.84 0.01
N CYS A 132 -5.61 -9.40 0.67
CA CYS A 132 -4.61 -10.25 0.02
C CYS A 132 -5.22 -11.53 -0.55
N ILE A 133 -6.09 -12.19 0.23
CA ILE A 133 -6.78 -13.42 -0.20
C ILE A 133 -7.70 -13.13 -1.39
N GLU A 134 -8.51 -12.07 -1.32
CA GLU A 134 -9.34 -11.65 -2.45
C GLU A 134 -8.50 -11.47 -3.70
N ARG A 135 -7.36 -10.77 -3.58
CA ARG A 135 -6.51 -10.49 -4.74
C ARG A 135 -5.89 -11.73 -5.32
N LEU A 136 -5.41 -12.63 -4.47
CA LEU A 136 -4.83 -13.88 -4.89
C LEU A 136 -5.85 -14.73 -5.65
N VAL A 137 -7.06 -14.88 -5.10
CA VAL A 137 -8.12 -15.67 -5.72
C VAL A 137 -8.60 -15.02 -7.02
N THR A 138 -8.85 -13.72 -7.05
CA THR A 138 -9.33 -13.01 -8.25
C THR A 138 -8.29 -13.03 -9.38
N MET A 139 -7.00 -12.99 -9.08
CA MET A 139 -5.95 -13.08 -10.10
C MET A 139 -5.67 -14.52 -10.55
N ARG A 140 -5.60 -15.47 -9.62
CA ARG A 140 -5.27 -16.87 -9.93
C ARG A 140 -6.44 -17.60 -10.57
N TRP A 141 -7.65 -17.38 -10.05
CA TRP A 141 -8.89 -18.03 -10.48
C TRP A 141 -10.02 -17.00 -10.64
N PRO A 142 -10.04 -16.25 -11.77
CA PRO A 142 -11.02 -15.19 -11.98
C PRO A 142 -12.48 -15.65 -11.90
N HIS A 143 -12.77 -16.91 -12.23
CA HIS A 143 -14.10 -17.50 -12.12
C HIS A 143 -14.54 -17.63 -10.66
N VAL A 144 -13.68 -18.17 -9.79
CA VAL A 144 -13.92 -18.26 -8.34
C VAL A 144 -14.02 -16.87 -7.73
N GLY A 145 -13.14 -15.95 -8.13
CA GLY A 145 -13.13 -14.57 -7.65
C GLY A 145 -14.47 -13.86 -7.87
N LYS A 146 -15.07 -14.01 -9.06
CA LYS A 146 -16.38 -13.42 -9.38
C LYS A 146 -17.52 -13.95 -8.50
N VAL A 147 -17.48 -15.23 -8.14
CA VAL A 147 -18.53 -15.88 -7.32
C VAL A 147 -18.35 -15.53 -5.85
N ASN A 148 -17.14 -15.75 -5.31
CA ASN A 148 -16.87 -15.65 -3.88
C ASN A 148 -16.60 -14.22 -3.39
N PHE A 149 -16.11 -13.34 -4.27
CA PHE A 149 -15.74 -11.96 -3.92
C PHE A 149 -16.56 -10.92 -4.68
N SER A 150 -17.81 -11.24 -5.03
CA SER A 150 -18.77 -10.24 -5.49
C SER A 150 -18.97 -9.15 -4.42
N ARG A 151 -19.37 -7.94 -4.80
CA ARG A 151 -19.52 -6.80 -3.86
C ARG A 151 -20.43 -7.12 -2.67
N ARG A 152 -21.50 -7.90 -2.88
CA ARG A 152 -22.41 -8.35 -1.81
C ARG A 152 -21.72 -9.33 -0.86
N GLN A 153 -21.01 -10.32 -1.41
CA GLN A 153 -20.25 -11.28 -0.61
C GLN A 153 -19.13 -10.59 0.17
N GLY A 154 -18.45 -9.62 -0.44
CA GLY A 154 -17.41 -8.86 0.26
C GLY A 154 -17.94 -8.02 1.42
N LYS A 155 -19.13 -7.41 1.29
CA LYS A 155 -19.78 -6.75 2.44
C LYS A 155 -20.04 -7.74 3.57
N ARG A 156 -20.53 -8.94 3.27
CA ARG A 156 -20.77 -9.99 4.26
C ARG A 156 -19.47 -10.46 4.93
N GLN A 157 -18.42 -10.74 4.15
CA GLN A 157 -17.11 -11.13 4.65
C GLN A 157 -16.52 -10.06 5.57
N LEU A 158 -16.53 -8.80 5.14
CA LEU A 158 -16.04 -7.67 5.93
C LEU A 158 -16.81 -7.51 7.24
N THR A 159 -18.14 -7.56 7.20
CA THR A 159 -19.00 -7.43 8.39
C THR A 159 -18.71 -8.56 9.38
N LEU A 160 -18.55 -9.79 8.88
CA LEU A 160 -18.19 -10.94 9.70
C LEU A 160 -16.81 -10.76 10.34
N THR A 161 -15.80 -10.35 9.57
CA THR A 161 -14.44 -10.09 10.07
C THR A 161 -14.44 -9.04 11.18
N ILE A 162 -15.11 -7.91 11.00
CA ILE A 162 -15.22 -6.85 12.00
C ILE A 162 -15.93 -7.36 13.26
N THR A 163 -17.06 -8.05 13.08
CA THR A 163 -17.86 -8.56 14.21
C THR A 163 -17.06 -9.56 15.04
N LEU A 164 -16.37 -10.51 14.39
CA LEU A 164 -15.54 -11.50 15.08
C LEU A 164 -14.35 -10.85 15.81
N ALA A 165 -13.70 -9.86 15.20
CA ALA A 165 -12.60 -9.13 15.83
C ALA A 165 -13.07 -8.38 17.09
N ILE A 166 -14.24 -7.74 17.05
CA ILE A 166 -14.84 -7.06 18.20
C ILE A 166 -15.20 -8.06 19.30
N LEU A 167 -15.97 -9.10 18.97
CA LEU A 167 -16.44 -10.10 19.93
C LEU A 167 -15.27 -10.79 20.65
N PHE A 168 -14.18 -11.07 19.93
CA PHE A 168 -13.00 -11.71 20.49
C PHE A 168 -12.28 -10.85 21.55
N HIS A 169 -12.36 -9.52 21.44
CA HIS A 169 -11.66 -8.60 22.34
C HIS A 169 -12.49 -8.15 23.56
N ILE A 170 -13.81 -8.33 23.54
CA ILE A 170 -14.72 -7.99 24.67
C ILE A 170 -14.16 -8.34 26.07
N PRO A 171 -13.53 -9.51 26.32
CA PRO A 171 -13.00 -9.83 27.65
C PRO A 171 -11.98 -8.81 28.19
N LEU A 172 -11.27 -8.09 27.33
CA LEU A 172 -10.24 -7.11 27.72
C LEU A 172 -10.82 -5.90 28.46
N PHE A 173 -12.09 -5.55 28.26
CA PHE A 173 -12.77 -4.50 29.04
C PHE A 173 -12.78 -4.81 30.55
N PHE A 174 -12.65 -6.07 30.94
CA PHE A 174 -12.74 -6.52 32.33
C PHE A 174 -11.38 -6.81 32.97
N VAL A 175 -10.27 -6.50 32.29
CA VAL A 175 -8.90 -6.87 32.74
C VAL A 175 -8.29 -5.85 33.70
N LEU A 176 -8.54 -4.56 33.47
CA LEU A 176 -7.89 -3.48 34.21
C LEU A 176 -8.91 -2.70 35.05
N GLU A 177 -8.48 -2.27 36.23
CA GLU A 177 -9.23 -1.37 37.10
C GLU A 177 -8.30 -0.30 37.68
N ILE A 178 -8.86 0.85 38.04
CA ILE A 178 -8.12 1.92 38.73
C ILE A 178 -8.43 1.85 40.23
N LYS A 179 -7.39 1.63 41.05
CA LYS A 179 -7.49 1.67 42.51
C LYS A 179 -6.71 2.85 43.09
N GLN A 180 -7.17 3.36 44.22
CA GLN A 180 -6.46 4.37 44.99
C GLN A 180 -5.50 3.68 45.96
N LYS A 181 -4.23 4.09 45.95
CA LYS A 181 -3.22 3.68 46.91
C LYS A 181 -2.79 4.86 47.77
N GLU A 182 -2.43 4.55 49.01
CA GLU A 182 -1.92 5.49 49.99
C GLU A 182 -0.47 5.14 50.30
N ILE A 183 0.45 6.08 50.06
CA ILE A 183 1.84 5.99 50.52
C ILE A 183 2.00 7.02 51.64
N THR A 184 2.38 6.55 52.81
CA THR A 184 2.87 7.41 53.90
C THR A 184 4.34 7.68 53.64
N THR A 185 4.70 8.94 53.43
CA THR A 185 6.11 9.34 53.27
C THR A 185 6.84 9.26 54.62
N ASN A 186 8.17 9.26 54.59
CA ASN A 186 9.02 9.29 55.80
C ASN A 186 8.74 10.49 56.74
N LEU A 187 7.97 11.49 56.26
CA LEU A 187 7.54 12.67 57.00
C LEU A 187 6.11 12.52 57.59
N ASN A 188 5.56 11.30 57.64
CA ASN A 188 4.16 11.00 58.01
C ASN A 188 3.10 11.69 57.13
N GLU A 189 3.45 12.19 55.94
CA GLU A 189 2.45 12.68 54.99
C GLU A 189 1.85 11.50 54.20
N THR A 190 0.55 11.27 54.34
CA THR A 190 -0.17 10.30 53.50
C THR A 190 -0.54 10.93 52.17
N ARG A 191 0.05 10.43 51.07
CA ARG A 191 -0.31 10.83 49.70
C ARG A 191 -1.15 9.76 49.03
N ARG A 192 -2.30 10.19 48.50
CA ARG A 192 -3.24 9.37 47.73
C ARG A 192 -2.91 9.47 46.25
N TYR A 193 -2.77 8.33 45.58
CA TYR A 193 -2.51 8.27 44.14
C TYR A 193 -3.32 7.14 43.49
N HIS A 194 -3.77 7.38 42.27
CA HIS A 194 -4.49 6.39 41.47
C HIS A 194 -3.50 5.54 40.69
N VAL A 195 -3.71 4.22 40.71
CA VAL A 195 -2.92 3.26 39.96
C VAL A 195 -3.83 2.31 39.19
N THR A 196 -3.43 2.01 37.96
CA THR A 196 -4.02 0.93 37.19
C THR A 196 -3.49 -0.41 37.73
N VAL A 197 -4.39 -1.31 38.07
CA VAL A 197 -4.09 -2.66 38.55
C VAL A 197 -4.91 -3.69 37.78
N LEU A 198 -4.46 -4.95 37.80
CA LEU A 198 -5.22 -6.07 37.24
C LEU A 198 -6.41 -6.40 38.15
N THR A 199 -7.56 -6.67 37.54
CA THR A 199 -8.74 -7.23 38.21
C THR A 199 -8.49 -8.70 38.59
N PRO A 200 -9.37 -9.33 39.38
CA PRO A 200 -9.30 -10.78 39.62
C PRO A 200 -9.31 -11.60 38.31
N PHE A 201 -10.06 -11.14 37.30
CA PHE A 201 -10.04 -11.73 35.97
C PHE A 201 -8.68 -11.52 35.28
N GLY A 202 -8.12 -10.31 35.31
CA GLY A 202 -6.82 -10.00 34.74
C GLY A 202 -5.65 -10.75 35.41
N ASN A 203 -5.79 -11.21 36.65
CA ASN A 203 -4.79 -12.03 37.34
C ASN A 203 -5.05 -13.55 37.23
N SER A 204 -6.09 -13.96 36.49
CA SER A 204 -6.46 -15.37 36.36
C SER A 204 -5.62 -16.12 35.33
N THR A 205 -5.51 -17.44 35.48
CA THR A 205 -4.93 -18.32 34.46
C THR A 205 -5.69 -18.26 33.13
N TYR A 206 -6.99 -17.95 33.16
CA TYR A 206 -7.80 -17.79 31.95
C TYR A 206 -7.34 -16.60 31.11
N TYR A 207 -7.11 -15.44 31.73
CA TYR A 207 -6.58 -14.28 31.02
C TYR A 207 -5.17 -14.55 30.48
N TYR A 208 -4.33 -15.24 31.26
CA TYR A 208 -3.01 -15.65 30.80
C TYR A 208 -3.06 -16.58 29.58
N ALA A 209 -3.99 -17.54 29.53
CA ALA A 209 -4.19 -18.37 28.33
C ALA A 209 -4.74 -17.55 27.16
N TYR A 210 -5.68 -16.64 27.44
CA TYR A 210 -6.26 -15.74 26.45
C TYR A 210 -5.21 -14.84 25.78
N THR A 211 -4.23 -14.31 26.52
CA THR A 211 -3.16 -13.47 25.92
C THR A 211 -2.32 -14.23 24.90
N TRP A 212 -2.01 -15.51 25.14
CA TRP A 212 -1.33 -16.37 24.17
C TRP A 212 -2.18 -16.69 22.95
N ILE A 213 -3.46 -17.04 23.15
CA ILE A 213 -4.40 -17.28 22.05
C ILE A 213 -4.54 -16.02 21.19
N ARG A 214 -4.69 -14.86 21.83
CA ARG A 214 -4.74 -13.55 21.16
C ARG A 214 -3.47 -13.29 20.36
N PHE A 215 -2.29 -13.51 20.94
CA PHE A 215 -1.03 -13.35 20.22
C PHE A 215 -0.97 -14.24 18.96
N LEU A 216 -1.37 -15.51 19.06
CA LEU A 216 -1.40 -16.41 17.91
C LEU A 216 -2.40 -15.98 16.84
N LEU A 217 -3.62 -15.63 17.23
CA LEU A 217 -4.72 -15.31 16.31
C LEU A 217 -4.62 -13.91 15.71
N VAL A 218 -4.13 -12.92 16.45
CA VAL A 218 -4.09 -11.52 16.03
C VAL A 218 -2.73 -11.15 15.44
N GLN A 219 -1.65 -11.76 15.93
CA GLN A 219 -0.30 -11.46 15.47
C GLN A 219 0.24 -12.55 14.54
N CYS A 220 0.45 -13.77 15.03
CA CYS A 220 1.22 -14.79 14.30
C CYS A 220 0.52 -15.26 13.02
N ILE A 221 -0.73 -15.69 13.12
CA ILE A 221 -1.47 -16.27 11.99
C ILE A 221 -1.66 -15.25 10.87
N PRO A 222 -2.19 -14.03 11.12
CA PRO A 222 -2.33 -13.03 10.07
C PRO A 222 -0.99 -12.66 9.43
N LEU A 223 0.07 -12.50 10.23
CA LEU A 223 1.39 -12.11 9.73
C LEU A 223 2.03 -13.20 8.85
N ILE A 224 1.99 -14.46 9.28
CA ILE A 224 2.51 -15.59 8.50
C ILE A 224 1.71 -15.74 7.19
N LEU A 225 0.38 -15.69 7.26
CA LEU A 225 -0.47 -15.80 6.08
C LEU A 225 -0.26 -14.60 5.13
N LEU A 226 -0.08 -13.39 5.65
CA LEU A 226 0.25 -12.22 4.85
C LEU A 226 1.59 -12.41 4.14
N CYS A 227 2.63 -12.89 4.82
CA CYS A 227 3.91 -13.19 4.18
C CYS A 227 3.74 -14.20 3.04
N ILE A 228 3.06 -15.33 3.30
CA ILE A 228 2.83 -16.39 2.30
C ILE A 228 2.04 -15.83 1.12
N VAL A 229 0.90 -15.19 1.36
CA VAL A 229 0.01 -14.71 0.31
C VAL A 229 0.68 -13.60 -0.51
N ASN A 230 1.43 -12.68 0.11
CA ASN A 230 2.15 -11.64 -0.63
C ASN A 230 3.27 -12.21 -1.51
N VAL A 231 3.99 -13.25 -1.05
CA VAL A 231 4.96 -13.97 -1.90
C VAL A 231 4.26 -14.65 -3.07
N LEU A 232 3.13 -15.33 -2.85
CA LEU A 232 2.33 -15.94 -3.92
C LEU A 232 1.81 -14.89 -4.91
N LEU A 233 1.35 -13.74 -4.42
CA LEU A 233 0.92 -12.62 -5.26
C LEU A 233 2.06 -12.10 -6.13
N LEU A 234 3.27 -11.93 -5.58
CA LEU A 234 4.44 -11.54 -6.36
C LEU A 234 4.76 -12.55 -7.47
N ILE A 235 4.70 -13.85 -7.17
CA ILE A 235 4.91 -14.91 -8.17
C ILE A 235 3.86 -14.83 -9.28
N VAL A 236 2.59 -14.62 -8.94
CA VAL A 236 1.49 -14.51 -9.92
C VAL A 236 1.63 -13.24 -10.76
N ILE A 237 1.96 -12.10 -10.15
CA ILE A 237 2.23 -10.83 -10.85
C ILE A 237 3.40 -11.00 -11.82
N TRP A 238 4.50 -11.61 -11.36
CA TRP A 238 5.67 -11.86 -12.18
C TRP A 238 5.37 -12.78 -13.36
N SER A 239 4.64 -13.87 -13.12
CA SER A 239 4.19 -14.79 -14.17
C SER A 239 3.31 -14.06 -15.20
N SER A 240 2.35 -13.25 -14.74
CA SER A 240 1.50 -12.44 -15.63
C SER A 240 2.30 -11.44 -16.45
N TYR A 241 3.26 -10.75 -15.84
CA TYR A 241 4.13 -9.78 -16.52
C TYR A 241 5.04 -10.46 -17.55
N SER A 242 5.67 -11.58 -17.18
CA SER A 242 6.52 -12.37 -18.08
C SER A 242 5.74 -12.85 -19.31
N ASN A 243 4.54 -13.40 -19.10
CA ASN A 243 3.66 -13.82 -20.19
C ASN A 243 3.30 -12.65 -21.12
N GLN A 244 2.93 -11.49 -20.57
CA GLN A 244 2.65 -10.28 -21.37
C GLN A 244 3.85 -9.87 -22.21
N LYS A 245 5.05 -9.84 -21.63
CA LYS A 245 6.29 -9.54 -22.35
C LYS A 245 6.56 -10.54 -23.47
N THR A 246 6.31 -11.84 -23.24
CA THR A 246 6.43 -12.87 -24.29
C THR A 246 5.43 -12.63 -25.43
N TYR A 247 4.18 -12.28 -25.12
CA TYR A 247 3.19 -11.95 -26.16
C TYR A 247 3.57 -10.70 -26.96
N GLU A 248 4.07 -9.66 -26.30
CA GLU A 248 4.56 -8.46 -26.98
C GLU A 248 5.75 -8.75 -27.90
N LEU A 249 6.73 -9.56 -27.44
CA LEU A 249 7.87 -9.97 -28.25
C LEU A 249 7.45 -10.81 -29.45
N LYS A 250 6.51 -11.76 -29.27
CA LYS A 250 5.95 -12.56 -30.38
C LYS A 250 5.26 -11.66 -31.39
N ARG A 251 4.44 -10.70 -30.93
CA ARG A 251 3.76 -9.73 -31.80
C ARG A 251 4.75 -8.86 -32.58
N ASN A 252 5.76 -8.30 -31.92
CA ASN A 252 6.77 -7.47 -32.59
C ASN A 252 7.57 -8.27 -33.63
N ARG A 253 7.86 -9.56 -33.36
CA ARG A 253 8.49 -10.47 -34.35
C ARG A 253 7.57 -10.72 -35.55
N GLU A 254 6.28 -10.92 -35.35
CA GLU A 254 5.31 -11.09 -36.45
C GLU A 254 5.17 -9.83 -37.30
N GLU A 255 5.10 -8.65 -36.67
CA GLU A 255 5.07 -7.36 -37.38
C GLU A 255 6.35 -7.13 -38.19
N ALA A 256 7.52 -7.45 -37.62
CA ALA A 256 8.80 -7.38 -38.35
C ALA A 256 8.84 -8.35 -39.54
N LYS A 257 8.33 -9.58 -39.39
CA LYS A 257 8.23 -10.56 -40.49
C LYS A 257 7.31 -10.04 -41.61
N ARG A 258 6.14 -9.50 -41.26
CA ARG A 258 5.20 -8.90 -42.23
C ARG A 258 5.82 -7.71 -42.95
N SER A 259 6.51 -6.82 -42.23
CA SER A 259 7.21 -5.69 -42.84
C SER A 259 8.29 -6.13 -43.82
N LYS A 260 9.04 -7.18 -43.50
CA LYS A 260 10.06 -7.76 -44.40
C LYS A 260 9.44 -8.37 -45.65
N ALA A 261 8.38 -9.17 -45.49
CA ALA A 261 7.66 -9.78 -46.61
C ALA A 261 7.01 -8.71 -47.52
N LEU A 262 6.52 -7.61 -46.95
CA LEU A 262 6.02 -6.51 -47.75
C LEU A 262 7.12 -5.83 -48.56
N LEU A 263 8.27 -5.62 -47.93
CA LEU A 263 9.44 -5.02 -48.57
C LEU A 263 9.95 -5.88 -49.72
N SER A 264 9.93 -7.22 -49.59
CA SER A 264 10.33 -8.13 -50.67
C SER A 264 9.36 -8.07 -51.85
N VAL A 265 8.04 -8.09 -51.60
CA VAL A 265 7.03 -7.93 -52.67
C VAL A 265 7.18 -6.59 -53.39
N MET A 266 7.44 -5.50 -52.66
CA MET A 266 7.68 -4.19 -53.27
C MET A 266 8.95 -4.16 -54.14
N LYS A 267 10.01 -4.86 -53.72
CA LYS A 267 11.24 -4.99 -54.52
C LYS A 267 11.00 -5.80 -55.79
N GLU A 268 10.31 -6.93 -55.70
CA GLU A 268 9.95 -7.76 -56.86
C GLU A 268 9.11 -6.96 -57.87
N HIS A 269 8.09 -6.24 -57.40
CA HIS A 269 7.25 -5.42 -58.28
C HIS A 269 8.04 -4.30 -58.96
N ARG A 270 9.06 -3.73 -58.28
CA ARG A 270 9.95 -2.72 -58.87
C ARG A 270 10.81 -3.31 -59.98
N ILE A 271 11.42 -4.47 -59.75
CA ILE A 271 12.25 -5.19 -60.73
C ILE A 271 11.42 -5.55 -61.97
N GLU A 272 10.18 -5.99 -61.77
CA GLU A 272 9.25 -6.31 -62.86
C GLU A 272 8.89 -5.07 -63.72
N ILE A 273 8.68 -3.91 -63.09
CA ILE A 273 8.46 -2.64 -63.80
C ILE A 273 9.71 -2.26 -64.60
N GLU A 274 10.90 -2.36 -63.99
CA GLU A 274 12.17 -2.08 -64.66
C GLU A 274 12.37 -3.01 -65.88
N ARG A 275 12.12 -4.33 -65.75
CA ARG A 275 12.14 -5.27 -66.89
C ARG A 275 11.19 -4.89 -68.02
N LYS A 276 9.93 -4.55 -67.70
CA LYS A 276 8.94 -4.16 -68.71
C LYS A 276 9.30 -2.86 -69.42
N SER A 277 9.95 -1.93 -68.74
CA SER A 277 10.45 -0.69 -69.36
C SER A 277 11.61 -0.95 -70.33
N VAL A 278 12.52 -1.88 -70.00
CA VAL A 278 13.63 -2.27 -70.88
C VAL A 278 13.12 -3.04 -72.11
N MET A 279 12.18 -3.96 -71.94
CA MET A 279 11.61 -4.75 -73.04
C MET A 279 10.73 -3.91 -73.98
N GLY A 280 10.08 -2.85 -73.48
CA GLY A 280 9.34 -1.88 -74.30
C GLY A 280 10.22 -0.93 -75.12
N THR A 281 11.54 -0.92 -74.90
CA THR A 281 12.49 -0.08 -75.64
C THR A 281 13.12 -0.84 -76.83
N GLN A 282 12.87 -2.14 -77.00
CA GLN A 282 13.43 -2.97 -78.08
C GLN A 282 12.47 -3.26 -79.26
N VAL A 283 11.33 -2.56 -79.37
CA VAL A 283 10.36 -2.77 -80.48
C VAL A 283 10.27 -1.56 -81.44
N ASN A 284 11.02 -0.48 -81.20
CA ASN A 284 11.01 0.70 -82.08
C ASN A 284 12.40 1.02 -82.63
N ASP A 285 13.07 0.04 -83.24
CA ASP A 285 14.26 0.31 -84.05
C ASP A 285 14.21 -0.54 -85.32
N ASP A 286 13.23 -0.23 -86.16
CA ASP A 286 13.22 -0.61 -87.59
C ASP A 286 12.17 0.23 -88.32
N SER A 287 12.52 1.47 -88.68
CA SER A 287 12.11 2.09 -89.96
C SER A 287 12.82 3.43 -90.20
N GLN A 288 13.51 3.47 -91.32
CA GLN A 288 14.23 4.59 -91.92
C GLN A 288 13.29 5.43 -92.82
N VAL A 289 13.50 6.76 -92.86
CA VAL A 289 13.28 7.71 -94.00
C VAL A 289 11.79 8.02 -94.32
N ASP A 290 11.27 9.25 -94.53
CA ASP A 290 11.76 10.48 -95.17
C ASP A 290 10.87 11.70 -94.80
N GLY A 291 11.33 12.93 -95.09
CA GLY A 291 10.44 14.02 -95.51
C GLY A 291 10.07 15.13 -94.50
N ILE A 292 10.56 16.34 -94.80
CA ILE A 292 10.29 17.62 -94.16
C ILE A 292 8.90 18.20 -94.56
N ASP A 293 8.32 18.98 -93.64
CA ASP A 293 7.26 20.02 -93.75
C ASP A 293 5.82 19.72 -93.30
N LYS A 294 5.47 20.21 -92.10
CA LYS A 294 4.51 21.32 -91.88
C LYS A 294 4.23 21.57 -90.39
N LEU A 295 4.41 22.83 -89.98
CA LEU A 295 3.92 23.41 -88.73
C LEU A 295 2.39 23.31 -88.61
N ARG A 296 1.87 22.64 -87.57
CA ARG A 296 0.75 23.11 -86.71
C ARG A 296 0.45 22.14 -85.56
N GLY A 297 0.33 22.66 -84.33
CA GLY A 297 -0.38 21.99 -83.23
C GLY A 297 0.50 21.26 -82.22
N SER A 298 1.22 22.03 -81.40
CA SER A 298 1.67 21.58 -80.08
C SER A 298 0.46 21.34 -79.17
N GLU A 299 0.65 20.50 -78.15
CA GLU A 299 -0.21 20.29 -76.97
C GLU A 299 -1.29 19.20 -77.07
N THR A 300 -0.89 17.92 -77.09
CA THR A 300 -1.78 16.87 -76.51
C THR A 300 -1.08 15.62 -75.96
N SER A 301 0.20 15.37 -76.24
CA SER A 301 0.89 14.15 -75.75
C SER A 301 1.60 14.24 -74.39
N GLN A 302 1.87 15.44 -73.85
CA GLN A 302 2.48 15.56 -72.51
C GLN A 302 1.48 15.38 -71.35
N THR A 303 0.19 15.58 -71.61
CA THR A 303 -0.88 15.53 -70.60
C THR A 303 -1.26 14.10 -70.21
N ASP A 304 -1.16 13.13 -71.13
CA ASP A 304 -1.56 11.75 -70.86
C ASP A 304 -0.49 10.94 -70.12
N VAL A 305 0.79 11.16 -70.41
CA VAL A 305 1.90 10.58 -69.64
C VAL A 305 1.93 11.17 -68.22
N GLN A 306 1.71 12.48 -68.07
CA GLN A 306 1.61 13.10 -66.75
C GLN A 306 0.35 12.68 -65.98
N LYS A 307 -0.80 12.48 -66.66
CA LYS A 307 -2.03 11.94 -66.04
C LYS A 307 -1.84 10.48 -65.61
N ALA A 308 -1.24 9.63 -66.44
CA ALA A 308 -0.96 8.24 -66.09
C ALA A 308 0.00 8.14 -64.89
N ASN A 309 1.04 8.98 -64.86
CA ASN A 309 2.02 9.01 -63.77
C ASN A 309 1.42 9.57 -62.46
N ARG A 310 0.53 10.58 -62.55
CA ARG A 310 -0.26 11.08 -61.39
C ARG A 310 -1.26 10.04 -60.87
N LYS A 311 -1.92 9.29 -61.77
CA LYS A 311 -2.88 8.23 -61.42
C LYS A 311 -2.19 7.03 -60.78
N TRP A 312 -1.01 6.64 -61.27
CA TRP A 312 -0.17 5.61 -60.66
C TRP A 312 0.36 6.05 -59.28
N ARG A 313 0.89 7.29 -59.15
CA ARG A 313 1.29 7.87 -57.84
C ARG A 313 0.13 7.92 -56.84
N SER A 314 -1.07 8.31 -57.27
CA SER A 314 -2.29 8.34 -56.46
C SER A 314 -2.68 6.94 -55.96
N ASN A 315 -2.70 5.94 -56.84
CA ASN A 315 -3.03 4.56 -56.48
C ASN A 315 -1.99 3.93 -55.55
N ASN A 316 -0.70 4.24 -55.75
CA ASN A 316 0.37 3.76 -54.88
C ASN A 316 0.34 4.46 -53.50
N LYS A 317 -0.08 5.73 -53.43
CA LYS A 317 -0.28 6.49 -52.18
C LYS A 317 -1.51 6.00 -51.39
N LYS A 318 -2.55 5.50 -52.08
CA LYS A 318 -3.70 4.82 -51.45
C LYS A 318 -3.35 3.42 -50.94
N ARG A 319 -2.59 2.62 -51.71
CA ARG A 319 -2.09 1.30 -51.27
C ARG A 319 -1.16 1.40 -50.07
N THR A 320 -0.20 2.33 -50.07
CA THR A 320 0.73 2.56 -48.94
C THR A 320 0.06 3.12 -47.68
N LYS A 321 -1.05 3.86 -47.80
CA LYS A 321 -1.87 4.26 -46.65
C LYS A 321 -2.59 3.07 -46.00
N SER A 322 -3.00 2.04 -46.76
CA SER A 322 -3.59 0.81 -46.22
C SER A 322 -2.58 -0.12 -45.52
N LEU A 323 -1.28 0.16 -45.70
CA LEU A 323 -0.16 -0.67 -45.24
C LEU A 323 0.55 -0.13 -44.00
N ARG A 324 0.09 1.00 -43.45
CA ARG A 324 0.51 1.39 -42.11
C ARG A 324 -0.10 0.38 -41.14
N PRO A 325 0.69 -0.27 -40.26
CA PRO A 325 0.11 -1.08 -39.20
C PRO A 325 -0.73 -0.13 -38.35
N THR A 326 -2.04 -0.14 -38.54
CA THR A 326 -2.98 0.49 -37.62
C THR A 326 -2.73 -0.17 -36.28
N ARG A 327 -2.12 0.58 -35.36
CA ARG A 327 -1.92 0.18 -33.96
C ARG A 327 -3.29 -0.25 -33.44
N LYS A 328 -3.57 -1.56 -33.41
CA LYS A 328 -4.89 -2.08 -33.05
C LYS A 328 -5.24 -1.50 -31.69
N SER A 329 -6.37 -0.82 -31.62
CA SER A 329 -6.93 -0.27 -30.38
C SER A 329 -7.00 -1.40 -29.35
N MET A 330 -6.38 -1.19 -28.19
CA MET A 330 -6.37 -2.15 -27.09
C MET A 330 -7.81 -2.56 -26.74
N THR A 331 -8.05 -3.87 -26.65
CA THR A 331 -9.41 -4.38 -26.43
C THR A 331 -9.90 -3.93 -25.05
N ARG A 332 -11.22 -3.95 -24.85
CA ARG A 332 -11.81 -3.62 -23.54
C ARG A 332 -11.31 -4.58 -22.45
N LEU A 333 -11.09 -5.85 -22.80
CA LEU A 333 -10.58 -6.88 -21.89
C LEU A 333 -9.14 -6.57 -21.44
N ASP A 334 -8.26 -6.20 -22.38
CA ASP A 334 -6.87 -5.85 -22.07
C ASP A 334 -6.77 -4.66 -21.11
N ARG A 335 -7.62 -3.65 -21.31
CA ARG A 335 -7.71 -2.48 -20.41
C ARG A 335 -8.12 -2.86 -19.00
N VAL A 336 -9.13 -3.72 -18.86
CA VAL A 336 -9.59 -4.22 -17.55
C VAL A 336 -8.51 -5.04 -16.87
N GLN A 337 -7.80 -5.90 -17.60
CA GLN A 337 -6.72 -6.72 -17.07
C GLN A 337 -5.53 -5.87 -16.62
N GLN A 338 -5.16 -4.83 -17.39
CA GLN A 338 -4.09 -3.90 -17.00
C GLN A 338 -4.46 -3.07 -15.77
N ALA A 339 -5.72 -2.62 -15.66
CA ALA A 339 -6.22 -1.91 -14.48
C ALA A 339 -6.18 -2.81 -13.23
N ASN A 340 -6.63 -4.05 -13.35
CA ASN A 340 -6.56 -5.05 -12.27
C ASN A 340 -5.11 -5.34 -11.86
N HIS A 341 -4.18 -5.43 -12.82
CA HIS A 341 -2.76 -5.62 -12.52
C HIS A 341 -2.18 -4.47 -11.69
N LYS A 342 -2.42 -3.22 -12.10
CA LYS A 342 -1.97 -2.02 -11.35
C LYS A 342 -2.55 -1.99 -9.93
N LEU A 343 -3.82 -2.36 -9.80
CA LEU A 343 -4.51 -2.43 -8.52
C LEU A 343 -3.93 -3.52 -7.61
N THR A 344 -3.58 -4.69 -8.13
CA THR A 344 -2.88 -5.71 -7.34
C THR A 344 -1.49 -5.25 -6.93
N VAL A 345 -0.72 -4.61 -7.82
CA VAL A 345 0.60 -4.07 -7.47
C VAL A 345 0.50 -3.08 -6.32
N LEU A 346 -0.47 -2.15 -6.37
CA LEU A 346 -0.76 -1.24 -5.26
C LEU A 346 -1.02 -2.01 -3.96
N LEU A 347 -1.87 -3.03 -3.99
CA LEU A 347 -2.25 -3.78 -2.80
C LEU A 347 -1.09 -4.59 -2.23
N VAL A 348 -0.24 -5.16 -3.07
CA VAL A 348 1.00 -5.83 -2.62
C VAL A 348 1.92 -4.84 -1.91
N VAL A 349 2.10 -3.63 -2.45
CA VAL A 349 2.93 -2.59 -1.81
C VAL A 349 2.33 -2.16 -0.47
N VAL A 350 1.01 -1.95 -0.40
CA VAL A 350 0.30 -1.64 0.85
C VAL A 350 0.49 -2.76 1.88
N SER A 351 0.36 -4.01 1.47
CA SER A 351 0.55 -5.16 2.37
C SER A 351 1.98 -5.30 2.87
N PHE A 352 3.00 -5.03 2.05
CA PHE A 352 4.39 -4.99 2.52
C PHE A 352 4.66 -3.82 3.48
N SER A 353 4.06 -2.66 3.22
CA SER A 353 4.11 -1.51 4.15
C SER A 353 3.50 -1.89 5.51
N PHE A 354 2.39 -2.62 5.51
CA PHE A 354 1.76 -3.14 6.73
C PHE A 354 2.65 -4.15 7.47
N LEU A 355 3.25 -5.11 6.75
CA LEU A 355 4.19 -6.08 7.33
C LEU A 355 5.40 -5.40 7.99
N PHE A 356 5.91 -4.33 7.39
CA PHE A 356 7.04 -3.57 7.93
C PHE A 356 6.74 -2.98 9.32
N GLY A 357 5.50 -2.53 9.55
CA GLY A 357 5.07 -2.05 10.86
C GLY A 357 4.75 -3.17 11.86
N GLN A 358 4.13 -4.24 11.39
CA GLN A 358 3.62 -5.31 12.25
C GLN A 358 4.68 -6.28 12.77
N ILE A 359 5.77 -6.52 12.02
CA ILE A 359 6.83 -7.45 12.45
C ILE A 359 7.49 -6.96 13.74
N PRO A 360 7.97 -5.70 13.85
CA PRO A 360 8.53 -5.19 15.11
C PRO A 360 7.51 -5.18 16.25
N GLN A 361 6.25 -4.81 15.97
CA GLN A 361 5.18 -4.83 16.95
C GLN A 361 4.91 -6.24 17.50
N ALA A 362 5.00 -7.27 16.66
CA ALA A 362 4.86 -8.65 17.09
C ALA A 362 5.94 -9.08 18.09
N VAL A 363 7.19 -8.68 17.83
CA VAL A 363 8.32 -8.92 18.73
C VAL A 363 8.20 -8.10 20.02
N ALA A 364 7.65 -6.90 19.92
CA ALA A 364 7.40 -6.00 21.04
C ALA A 364 6.31 -6.50 22.00
N TYR A 365 5.54 -7.52 21.62
CA TYR A 365 4.47 -8.05 22.46
C TYR A 365 4.96 -8.41 23.85
N ALA A 366 4.21 -8.01 24.89
CA ALA A 366 4.67 -8.02 26.28
C ALA A 366 5.18 -9.37 26.78
N HIS A 367 4.62 -10.49 26.30
CA HIS A 367 5.10 -11.82 26.64
C HIS A 367 6.38 -12.19 25.90
N ILE A 368 6.50 -11.80 24.62
CA ILE A 368 7.65 -12.12 23.76
C ILE A 368 8.87 -11.33 24.19
N ILE A 369 8.74 -10.02 24.38
CA ILE A 369 9.88 -9.18 24.76
C ILE A 369 10.48 -9.59 26.11
N LYS A 370 9.65 -10.06 27.05
CA LYS A 370 10.10 -10.58 28.35
C LYS A 370 10.97 -11.83 28.23
N LEU A 371 10.84 -12.63 27.18
CA LEU A 371 11.70 -13.79 26.93
C LEU A 371 13.12 -13.39 26.53
N PHE A 372 13.30 -12.18 25.97
CA PHE A 372 14.60 -11.65 25.56
C PHE A 372 15.31 -10.86 26.66
N ILE A 373 14.62 -10.51 27.76
CA ILE A 373 15.17 -9.73 28.85
C ILE A 373 15.73 -10.67 29.92
N PRO A 374 17.03 -10.60 30.26
CA PRO A 374 17.61 -11.37 31.36
C PRO A 374 16.96 -10.98 32.70
N THR A 375 16.66 -11.97 33.55
CA THR A 375 16.06 -11.75 34.88
C THR A 375 16.91 -10.87 35.80
N ASN A 376 18.22 -10.80 35.54
CA ASN A 376 19.19 -10.10 36.37
C ASN A 376 19.48 -8.66 35.89
N CYS A 377 18.69 -8.12 34.94
CA CYS A 377 18.91 -6.79 34.36
C CYS A 377 17.68 -5.89 34.52
N PRO A 378 17.53 -5.17 35.65
CA PRO A 378 16.43 -4.23 35.83
C PRO A 378 16.51 -3.03 34.87
N GLU A 379 17.73 -2.59 34.52
CA GLU A 379 17.95 -1.47 33.57
C GLU A 379 17.48 -1.80 32.15
N CYS A 380 17.46 -3.09 31.77
CA CYS A 380 17.01 -3.56 30.46
C CYS A 380 15.51 -3.29 30.21
N TYR A 381 14.71 -3.13 31.26
CA TYR A 381 13.28 -2.86 31.14
C TYR A 381 12.99 -1.54 30.41
N VAL A 382 13.84 -0.53 30.60
CA VAL A 382 13.66 0.78 29.95
C VAL A 382 13.94 0.71 28.45
N TYR A 383 14.91 -0.09 28.02
CA TYR A 383 15.17 -0.35 26.61
C TYR A 383 14.03 -1.16 25.96
N ALA A 384 13.47 -2.12 26.69
CA ALA A 384 12.30 -2.87 26.25
C ALA A 384 11.06 -1.96 26.08
N SER A 385 10.83 -1.05 27.03
CA SER A 385 9.78 -0.03 26.94
C SER A 385 9.96 0.88 25.72
N LEU A 386 11.20 1.34 25.48
CA LEU A 386 11.51 2.15 24.30
C LEU A 386 11.27 1.35 23.00
N TYR A 387 11.68 0.08 22.94
CA TYR A 387 11.43 -0.76 21.76
C TYR A 387 9.94 -0.97 21.50
N GLN A 388 9.13 -1.17 22.55
CA GLN A 388 7.68 -1.25 22.43
C GLN A 388 7.10 0.04 21.86
N HIS A 389 7.51 1.18 22.42
CA HIS A 389 7.11 2.49 21.93
C HIS A 389 7.47 2.71 20.45
N LEU A 390 8.72 2.45 20.07
CA LEU A 390 9.20 2.62 18.69
C LEU A 390 8.49 1.68 17.72
N SER A 391 8.21 0.43 18.14
CA SER A 391 7.50 -0.54 17.31
C SER A 391 6.05 -0.13 17.08
N HIS A 392 5.36 0.36 18.11
CA HIS A 392 4.01 0.91 17.98
C HIS A 392 4.00 2.17 17.12
N LEU A 393 4.94 3.09 17.35
CA LEU A 393 5.09 4.30 16.53
C LEU A 393 5.32 3.96 15.06
N LEU A 394 6.14 2.95 14.77
CA LEU A 394 6.36 2.49 13.40
C LEU A 394 5.05 2.00 12.77
N CYS A 395 4.23 1.23 13.51
CA CYS A 395 2.93 0.79 13.03
C CYS A 395 2.01 1.98 12.68
N LEU A 396 1.95 3.00 13.53
CA LEU A 396 1.18 4.23 13.29
C LEU A 396 1.70 5.04 12.09
N ILE A 397 3.02 5.04 11.87
CA ILE A 397 3.61 5.63 10.67
C ILE A 397 3.18 4.84 9.44
N THR A 398 3.24 3.51 9.47
CA THR A 398 2.85 2.66 8.33
C THR A 398 1.35 2.73 8.00
N SER A 399 0.48 3.00 8.97
CA SER A 399 -0.94 3.27 8.67
C SER A 399 -1.13 4.64 8.00
N THR A 400 -0.24 5.59 8.25
CA THR A 400 -0.23 6.91 7.61
C THR A 400 0.33 6.86 6.17
N THR A 401 1.25 5.94 5.88
CA THR A 401 1.86 5.84 4.53
C THR A 401 0.87 5.41 3.45
N ASN A 402 -0.23 4.74 3.82
CA ASN A 402 -1.27 4.26 2.90
C ASN A 402 -1.77 5.36 1.94
N PHE A 403 -2.02 6.57 2.45
CA PHE A 403 -2.44 7.72 1.63
C PHE A 403 -1.43 8.04 0.52
N PHE A 404 -0.14 8.09 0.87
CA PHE A 404 0.93 8.36 -0.10
C PHE A 404 1.07 7.23 -1.12
N LEU A 405 0.88 5.97 -0.71
CA LEU A 405 0.83 4.83 -1.63
C LEU A 405 -0.34 4.95 -2.62
N TYR A 406 -1.51 5.39 -2.16
CA TYR A 406 -2.66 5.61 -3.05
C TYR A 406 -2.42 6.77 -4.01
N ILE A 407 -1.88 7.90 -3.54
CA ILE A 407 -1.52 9.01 -4.43
C ILE A 407 -0.49 8.57 -5.47
N THR A 408 0.55 7.85 -5.09
CA THR A 408 1.65 7.51 -6.02
C THR A 408 1.24 6.42 -7.02
N LEU A 409 0.55 5.37 -6.57
CA LEU A 409 0.30 4.17 -7.38
C LEU A 409 -1.10 4.10 -7.99
N ASN A 410 -2.09 4.85 -7.48
CA ASN A 410 -3.46 4.81 -7.98
C ASN A 410 -3.85 6.08 -8.74
N LYS A 411 -3.81 6.02 -10.09
CA LYS A 411 -4.22 7.14 -10.94
C LYS A 411 -5.64 7.61 -10.67
N HIS A 412 -6.60 6.68 -10.50
CA HIS A 412 -8.00 7.04 -10.27
C HIS A 412 -8.21 7.75 -8.93
N PHE A 413 -7.39 7.43 -7.93
CA PHE A 413 -7.36 8.13 -6.65
C PHE A 413 -6.92 9.58 -6.83
N ARG A 414 -5.79 9.83 -7.52
CA ARG A 414 -5.31 11.19 -7.82
C ARG A 414 -6.32 12.03 -8.58
N ASP A 415 -6.92 11.47 -9.63
CA ASP A 415 -7.92 12.18 -10.44
C ASP A 415 -9.07 12.64 -9.55
N ARG A 416 -9.55 11.79 -8.64
CA ARG A 416 -10.64 12.14 -7.71
C ARG A 416 -10.23 13.08 -6.58
N LEU A 417 -9.01 12.97 -6.06
CA LEU A 417 -8.50 13.90 -5.07
C LEU A 417 -8.38 15.31 -5.66
N ASN A 418 -7.85 15.43 -6.89
CA ASN A 418 -7.78 16.71 -7.59
C ASN A 418 -9.17 17.30 -7.83
N GLU A 419 -10.14 16.49 -8.26
CA GLU A 419 -11.53 16.93 -8.42
C GLU A 419 -12.12 17.43 -7.08
N LEU A 420 -11.80 16.80 -5.95
CA LEU A 420 -12.22 17.25 -4.61
C LEU A 420 -11.56 18.59 -4.22
N CYS A 421 -10.24 18.71 -4.44
CA CYS A 421 -9.50 19.93 -4.13
C CYS A 421 -9.89 21.12 -5.02
N CYS A 422 -10.38 20.89 -6.23
CA CYS A 422 -10.86 21.97 -7.12
C CYS A 422 -12.27 22.45 -6.77
N HIS A 423 -13.01 21.73 -5.92
CA HIS A 423 -14.37 22.09 -5.48
C HIS A 423 -14.40 22.74 -4.09
N ILE A 424 -13.29 22.72 -3.35
CA ILE A 424 -13.05 23.44 -2.11
C ILE A 424 -12.33 24.73 -2.48
#